data_AF-A0A2V8DEA0-F1
#
_entry.id   AF-A0A2V8DEA0-F1
#
_cell.length_a   1.000
_cell.length_b   1.000
_cell.length_c   1.000
_cell.angle_alpha   90.00
_cell.angle_beta   90.00
_cell.angle_gamma   90.00
#
_symmetry.space_group_name_H-M   'P 1'
#
loop_
_entity.id
_entity.type
_entity.pdbx_description
1 polymer ?
#
loop_
_entity_poly.entity_id
_entity_poly.type
_entity_poly.pdbx_seq_one_letter_code
_entity_poly.pdbx_strand_id
1 'polypeptide(L)'
;MTLPEPCRHRISVLGAEKVAVFGHFSLNLQSGVVYNQTRCWHDFGLPINASTRFLGGTVTFEVGDKVIYPNHGLGIVERIEEKTILGTTCGFYHLRIVANDTTVLVPVTNVDGVGLRRAITDEEVERLFGLLGDGKIDNHQNWKGRFKDNSDKMRSGSIYEVADVLKSLTFLSKSKSLSFREKRMLDRAKFLIISEVSEVVRETAVTIEGRVDRALERCFTVKARTAAAPRKTTKQAAPRAVASATPPRRAARAS
;
A
#
# COMPACT_ATOMS: atom_id res chain seq x y z
N MET A 1 -14.31 -51.04 21.71
CA MET A 1 -14.18 -49.61 22.04
C MET A 1 -14.41 -48.83 20.76
N THR A 2 -15.66 -48.45 20.53
CA THR A 2 -16.15 -47.76 19.34
C THR A 2 -16.17 -46.25 19.61
N LEU A 3 -15.60 -45.47 18.68
CA LEU A 3 -15.58 -44.02 18.70
C LEU A 3 -16.99 -43.46 18.45
N PRO A 4 -17.43 -42.40 19.16
CA PRO A 4 -18.67 -41.70 18.81
C PRO A 4 -18.45 -40.67 17.70
N GLU A 5 -19.41 -40.59 16.77
CA GLU A 5 -19.42 -39.69 15.62
C GLU A 5 -19.44 -38.19 15.97
N PRO A 6 -18.92 -37.31 15.09
CA PRO A 6 -19.02 -35.86 15.28
C PRO A 6 -20.43 -35.34 14.96
N CYS A 7 -21.01 -34.66 15.95
CA CYS A 7 -22.26 -33.91 15.84
C CYS A 7 -22.23 -32.88 14.69
N ARG A 8 -23.05 -33.11 13.66
CA ARG A 8 -23.47 -32.09 12.68
C ARG A 8 -24.15 -30.94 13.41
N HIS A 9 -23.44 -29.83 13.60
CA HIS A 9 -24.06 -28.58 14.02
C HIS A 9 -24.49 -27.78 12.79
N ARG A 10 -25.82 -27.67 12.67
CA ARG A 10 -26.59 -26.88 11.73
C ARG A 10 -26.18 -25.41 11.84
N ILE A 11 -25.69 -24.84 10.73
CA ILE A 11 -25.49 -23.39 10.58
C ILE A 11 -26.87 -22.75 10.60
N SER A 12 -27.20 -22.06 11.69
CA SER A 12 -28.36 -21.17 11.75
C SER A 12 -28.04 -19.93 10.94
N VAL A 13 -28.65 -19.84 9.76
CA VAL A 13 -28.63 -18.65 8.90
C VAL A 13 -29.49 -17.59 9.59
N LEU A 14 -28.84 -16.67 10.31
CA LEU A 14 -29.46 -15.44 10.80
C LEU A 14 -29.07 -14.31 9.85
N GLY A 15 -30.08 -13.77 9.16
CA GLY A 15 -30.06 -12.43 8.58
C GLY A 15 -29.23 -12.28 7.32
N ALA A 16 -29.89 -11.95 6.22
CA ALA A 16 -29.27 -11.62 4.94
C ALA A 16 -28.49 -10.30 5.04
N GLU A 17 -27.25 -10.36 5.49
CA GLU A 17 -26.25 -9.32 5.26
C GLU A 17 -25.14 -9.96 4.42
N LYS A 18 -24.93 -9.46 3.20
CA LYS A 18 -23.90 -9.97 2.29
C LYS A 18 -22.52 -9.56 2.82
N VAL A 19 -22.03 -10.23 3.85
CA VAL A 19 -20.67 -10.07 4.37
C VAL A 19 -19.73 -10.81 3.42
N ALA A 20 -19.14 -10.06 2.49
CA ALA A 20 -18.14 -10.57 1.58
C ALA A 20 -16.79 -10.70 2.32
N VAL A 21 -16.59 -11.83 3.00
CA VAL A 21 -15.28 -12.20 3.57
C VAL A 21 -14.39 -12.68 2.42
N PHE A 22 -13.75 -11.76 1.69
CA PHE A 22 -12.70 -12.09 0.72
C PHE A 22 -11.32 -11.81 1.30
N GLY A 23 -10.94 -12.65 2.26
CA GLY A 23 -9.57 -13.09 2.41
C GLY A 23 -9.56 -14.57 2.04
N HIS A 24 -8.54 -15.03 1.32
CA HIS A 24 -8.30 -16.46 1.15
C HIS A 24 -7.95 -17.04 2.53
N PHE A 25 -8.97 -17.29 3.36
CA PHE A 25 -8.83 -17.95 4.64
C PHE A 25 -8.70 -19.44 4.34
N SER A 26 -7.54 -19.82 3.83
CA SER A 26 -7.11 -21.20 3.90
C SER A 26 -6.85 -21.46 5.37
N LEU A 27 -7.81 -22.11 6.05
CA LEU A 27 -7.55 -22.87 7.26
C LEU A 27 -6.55 -23.95 6.87
N ASN A 28 -5.28 -23.59 6.81
CA ASN A 28 -4.21 -24.57 6.71
C ASN A 28 -4.06 -25.17 8.10
N LEU A 29 -4.85 -26.22 8.33
CA LEU A 29 -4.84 -27.07 9.51
C LEU A 29 -3.56 -27.91 9.54
N GLN A 30 -2.38 -27.30 9.41
CA GLN A 30 -1.10 -28.02 9.46
C GLN A 30 0.16 -27.18 9.73
N SER A 31 0.06 -25.86 9.91
CA SER A 31 1.15 -25.09 10.52
C SER A 31 0.73 -24.66 11.91
N GLY A 32 1.32 -25.28 12.93
CA GLY A 32 1.12 -24.96 14.34
C GLY A 32 1.48 -23.50 14.64
N VAL A 33 0.53 -22.60 14.43
CA VAL A 33 0.48 -21.33 15.13
C VAL A 33 -0.21 -21.65 16.45
N VAL A 34 0.62 -22.03 17.42
CA VAL A 34 0.27 -21.99 18.83
C VAL A 34 -0.18 -20.56 19.10
N TYR A 35 -1.49 -20.33 19.21
CA TYR A 35 -2.01 -19.17 19.93
C TYR A 35 -1.52 -19.37 21.37
N ASN A 36 -0.36 -18.78 21.67
CA ASN A 36 0.21 -18.90 22.99
C ASN A 36 -0.76 -18.21 23.95
N GLN A 37 -1.29 -19.02 24.87
CA GLN A 37 -2.34 -18.72 25.84
C GLN A 37 -1.80 -17.82 26.96
N THR A 38 -1.09 -16.74 26.62
CA THR A 38 -0.47 -15.88 27.63
C THR A 38 -0.29 -14.48 27.09
N ARG A 39 -1.35 -13.68 27.23
CA ARG A 39 -1.40 -12.21 27.48
C ARG A 39 -2.70 -11.62 26.91
N CYS A 40 -3.84 -12.13 27.36
CA CYS A 40 -5.03 -11.29 27.49
C CYS A 40 -5.09 -10.96 28.97
N TRP A 41 -4.92 -9.67 29.29
CA TRP A 41 -4.77 -9.18 30.64
C TRP A 41 -5.95 -9.63 31.51
N HIS A 42 -5.62 -10.26 32.64
CA HIS A 42 -6.46 -10.16 33.82
C HIS A 42 -6.30 -8.71 34.31
N ASP A 43 -7.36 -7.91 34.20
CA ASP A 43 -7.53 -6.83 35.16
C ASP A 43 -8.98 -6.81 35.64
N PHE A 44 -9.10 -7.00 36.95
CA PHE A 44 -10.32 -7.02 37.71
C PHE A 44 -10.89 -5.60 37.77
N GLY A 45 -12.15 -5.45 37.36
CA GLY A 45 -13.09 -4.45 37.88
C GLY A 45 -12.71 -2.98 37.82
N LEU A 46 -13.17 -2.26 36.79
CA LEU A 46 -13.42 -0.82 36.86
C LEU A 46 -14.74 -0.45 36.16
N PRO A 47 -15.44 0.59 36.63
CA PRO A 47 -16.81 0.90 36.22
C PRO A 47 -16.89 1.47 34.80
N ILE A 48 -18.06 1.23 34.23
CA ILE A 48 -18.49 1.53 32.88
C ILE A 48 -18.70 3.05 32.76
N ASN A 49 -17.68 3.82 32.39
CA ASN A 49 -17.90 5.15 31.80
C ASN A 49 -16.68 5.65 31.04
N ALA A 50 -16.96 6.08 29.80
CA ALA A 50 -16.17 6.92 28.90
C ALA A 50 -14.77 6.42 28.48
N SER A 51 -14.62 6.25 27.17
CA SER A 51 -13.33 6.15 26.46
C SER A 51 -12.56 4.84 26.64
N THR A 52 -13.17 3.71 26.28
CA THR A 52 -12.44 2.44 26.09
C THR A 52 -11.47 2.60 24.92
N ARG A 53 -10.21 2.96 25.22
CA ARG A 53 -9.12 2.95 24.25
C ARG A 53 -8.77 1.50 23.98
N PHE A 54 -9.19 1.01 22.84
CA PHE A 54 -8.79 -0.28 22.31
C PHE A 54 -7.29 -0.23 21.94
N LEU A 55 -6.44 -0.62 22.89
CA LEU A 55 -5.00 -0.74 22.67
C LEU A 55 -4.70 -2.09 22.01
N GLY A 56 -4.88 -2.15 20.69
CA GLY A 56 -4.38 -3.23 19.87
C GLY A 56 -3.95 -2.66 18.52
N GLY A 57 -2.65 -2.74 18.26
CA GLY A 57 -1.99 -2.04 17.15
C GLY A 57 -1.33 -0.74 17.58
N THR A 58 -0.31 -0.31 16.83
CA THR A 58 0.40 0.96 17.08
C THR A 58 -0.48 2.18 16.80
N VAL A 59 -1.61 1.98 16.11
CA VAL A 59 -2.56 3.00 15.66
C VAL A 59 -3.96 2.65 16.15
N THR A 60 -4.56 3.56 16.92
CA THR A 60 -5.94 3.45 17.40
C THR A 60 -6.87 4.29 16.52
N PHE A 61 -7.99 3.70 16.08
CA PHE A 61 -9.02 4.41 15.31
C PHE A 61 -10.28 4.64 16.14
N GLU A 62 -10.95 5.75 15.88
CA GLU A 62 -12.22 6.13 16.49
C GLU A 62 -13.38 6.04 15.49
N VAL A 63 -14.61 6.02 16.00
CA VAL A 63 -15.81 6.05 15.15
C VAL A 63 -15.85 7.37 14.37
N GLY A 64 -16.04 7.28 13.06
CA GLY A 64 -16.00 8.41 12.15
C GLY A 64 -14.62 8.65 11.51
N ASP A 65 -13.56 7.95 11.95
CA ASP A 65 -12.26 8.07 11.31
C ASP A 65 -12.28 7.57 9.87
N LYS A 66 -11.57 8.32 9.02
CA LYS A 66 -11.35 7.99 7.62
C LYS A 66 -10.06 7.19 7.49
N VAL A 67 -10.20 5.96 7.04
CA VAL A 67 -9.12 4.99 6.94
C VAL A 67 -8.99 4.46 5.52
N ILE A 68 -7.80 4.06 5.12
CA ILE A 68 -7.56 3.42 3.83
C ILE A 68 -7.35 1.93 4.06
N TYR A 69 -8.17 1.15 3.37
CA TYR A 69 -8.01 -0.29 3.28
C TYR A 69 -7.31 -0.65 1.96
N PRO A 70 -6.14 -1.32 1.98
CA PRO A 70 -5.39 -1.64 0.78
C PRO A 70 -6.25 -2.32 -0.29
N ASN A 71 -6.06 -1.94 -1.56
CA ASN A 71 -6.81 -2.43 -2.72
C ASN A 71 -8.33 -2.17 -2.72
N HIS A 72 -8.92 -1.60 -1.67
CA HIS A 72 -10.35 -1.24 -1.60
C HIS A 72 -10.53 0.28 -1.63
N GLY A 73 -9.60 1.00 -0.98
CA GLY A 73 -9.55 2.45 -0.96
C GLY A 73 -10.07 3.00 0.36
N LEU A 74 -10.73 4.13 0.28
CA LEU A 74 -11.27 4.83 1.44
C LEU A 74 -12.42 4.05 2.11
N GLY A 75 -12.31 3.92 3.43
CA GLY A 75 -13.35 3.45 4.31
C GLY A 75 -13.54 4.37 5.52
N ILE A 76 -14.69 4.24 6.16
CA ILE A 76 -15.05 5.00 7.35
C ILE A 76 -15.33 4.00 8.47
N VAL A 77 -14.79 4.25 9.66
CA VAL A 77 -15.10 3.46 10.85
C VAL A 77 -16.52 3.79 11.29
N GLU A 78 -17.47 2.87 11.11
CA GLU A 78 -18.86 3.08 11.51
C GLU A 78 -19.11 2.79 12.98
N ARG A 79 -18.49 1.73 13.49
CA ARG A 79 -18.60 1.32 14.89
C ARG A 79 -17.45 0.41 15.29
N ILE A 80 -17.24 0.31 16.59
CA ILE A 80 -16.30 -0.60 17.21
C ILE A 80 -17.13 -1.53 18.10
N GLU A 81 -17.06 -2.83 17.84
CA GLU A 81 -17.85 -3.84 18.54
C GLU A 81 -16.93 -4.88 19.17
N GLU A 82 -17.20 -5.27 20.41
CA GLU A 82 -16.53 -6.41 21.04
C GLU A 82 -17.35 -7.68 20.85
N LYS A 83 -16.70 -8.75 20.38
CA LYS A 83 -17.31 -10.07 20.27
C LYS A 83 -16.49 -11.09 21.02
N THR A 84 -17.17 -11.88 21.84
CA THR A 84 -16.57 -13.04 22.49
C THR A 84 -16.71 -14.25 21.56
N ILE A 85 -15.59 -14.69 21.00
CA ILE A 85 -15.52 -15.87 20.12
C ILE A 85 -14.67 -16.91 20.84
N LEU A 86 -15.22 -18.12 21.04
CA LEU A 86 -14.53 -19.23 21.70
C LEU A 86 -13.97 -18.88 23.09
N GLY A 87 -14.68 -18.05 23.86
CA GLY A 87 -14.29 -17.63 25.21
C GLY A 87 -13.25 -16.51 25.27
N THR A 88 -12.79 -15.99 24.12
CA THR A 88 -11.89 -14.83 24.07
C THR A 88 -12.64 -13.61 23.55
N THR A 89 -12.60 -12.50 24.29
CA THR A 89 -13.18 -11.21 23.88
C THR A 89 -12.22 -10.50 22.95
N CYS A 90 -12.64 -10.26 21.71
CA CYS A 90 -11.88 -9.56 20.70
C CYS A 90 -12.67 -8.34 20.21
N GLY A 91 -12.01 -7.19 20.11
CA GLY A 91 -12.57 -6.00 19.47
C GLY A 91 -12.51 -6.11 17.94
N PHE A 92 -13.54 -5.59 17.28
CA PHE A 92 -13.65 -5.52 15.82
C PHE A 92 -14.03 -4.11 15.36
N TYR A 93 -13.33 -3.63 14.34
CA TYR A 93 -13.70 -2.44 13.58
C TYR A 93 -14.69 -2.80 12.48
N HIS A 94 -15.81 -2.07 12.42
CA HIS A 94 -16.72 -2.09 11.28
C HIS A 94 -16.35 -0.97 10.33
N LEU A 95 -15.74 -1.32 9.19
CA LEU A 95 -15.31 -0.38 8.18
C LEU A 95 -16.30 -0.38 7.02
N ARG A 96 -16.96 0.74 6.74
CA ARG A 96 -17.74 0.89 5.50
C ARG A 96 -16.86 1.48 4.40
N ILE A 97 -16.68 0.73 3.33
CA ILE A 97 -15.92 1.15 2.15
C ILE A 97 -16.79 2.09 1.31
N VAL A 98 -16.34 3.34 1.13
CA VAL A 98 -17.09 4.40 0.42
C VAL A 98 -17.32 4.06 -1.06
N ALA A 99 -16.42 3.28 -1.66
CA ALA A 99 -16.48 2.91 -3.07
C ALA A 99 -17.68 2.04 -3.46
N ASN A 100 -18.05 1.08 -2.60
CA ASN A 100 -19.00 0.02 -2.91
C ASN A 100 -20.02 -0.21 -1.78
N ASP A 101 -20.07 0.68 -0.79
CA ASP A 101 -20.85 0.58 0.44
C ASP A 101 -20.78 -0.81 1.11
N THR A 102 -19.63 -1.45 1.03
CA THR A 102 -19.40 -2.78 1.60
C THR A 102 -18.80 -2.63 2.99
N THR A 103 -19.35 -3.39 3.96
CA THR A 103 -18.84 -3.39 5.33
C THR A 103 -17.82 -4.51 5.53
N VAL A 104 -16.64 -4.16 6.03
CA VAL A 104 -15.53 -5.07 6.32
C VAL A 104 -15.28 -5.08 7.83
N LEU A 105 -15.19 -6.29 8.41
CA LEU A 105 -14.79 -6.48 9.81
C LEU A 105 -13.27 -6.65 9.90
N VAL A 106 -12.62 -5.85 10.72
CA VAL A 106 -11.17 -5.97 11.00
C VAL A 106 -10.95 -6.18 12.49
N PRO A 107 -10.31 -7.27 12.93
CA PRO A 107 -9.93 -7.46 14.33
C PRO A 107 -8.94 -6.37 14.77
N VAL A 108 -9.18 -5.76 15.93
CA VAL A 108 -8.30 -4.71 16.50
C VAL A 108 -6.86 -5.21 16.63
N THR A 109 -6.68 -6.48 16.99
CA THR A 109 -5.34 -7.10 17.13
C THR A 109 -4.57 -7.25 15.81
N ASN A 110 -5.24 -7.17 14.67
CA ASN A 110 -4.65 -7.42 13.34
C ASN A 110 -4.69 -6.19 12.42
N VAL A 111 -4.84 -5.00 12.98
CA VAL A 111 -4.87 -3.73 12.24
C VAL A 111 -3.60 -3.53 11.41
N ASP A 112 -2.44 -3.69 12.04
CA ASP A 112 -1.13 -3.50 11.40
C ASP A 112 -0.86 -4.58 10.34
N GLY A 113 -1.32 -5.81 10.57
CA GLY A 113 -1.15 -6.93 9.64
C GLY A 113 -1.99 -6.82 8.36
N VAL A 114 -3.14 -6.14 8.43
CA VAL A 114 -4.00 -5.85 7.27
C VAL A 114 -3.52 -4.61 6.50
N GLY A 115 -2.66 -3.78 7.11
CA GLY A 115 -2.16 -2.55 6.51
C GLY A 115 -3.19 -1.42 6.52
N LEU A 116 -4.04 -1.38 7.55
CA LEU A 116 -5.00 -0.29 7.72
C LEU A 116 -4.24 1.00 8.09
N ARG A 117 -4.49 2.08 7.35
CA ARG A 117 -3.83 3.38 7.58
C ARG A 117 -4.81 4.53 7.64
N ARG A 118 -4.39 5.66 8.21
CA ARG A 118 -5.15 6.92 8.14
C ARG A 118 -5.06 7.50 6.72
N ALA A 119 -6.10 8.24 6.34
CA ALA A 119 -6.06 9.05 5.11
C ALA A 119 -4.99 10.15 5.23
N ILE A 120 -4.46 10.59 4.08
CA ILE A 120 -3.47 11.67 4.03
C ILE A 120 -4.05 13.03 4.44
N THR A 121 -3.16 13.92 4.86
CA THR A 121 -3.46 15.33 5.17
C THR A 121 -3.44 16.21 3.91
N ASP A 122 -4.01 17.41 3.98
CA ASP A 122 -4.00 18.37 2.87
C ASP A 122 -2.57 18.71 2.39
N GLU A 123 -1.62 18.84 3.31
CA GLU A 123 -0.19 19.08 2.99
C GLU A 123 0.43 17.90 2.21
N GLU A 124 0.03 16.67 2.52
CA GLU A 124 0.46 15.48 1.81
C GLU A 124 -0.17 15.38 0.42
N VAL A 125 -1.41 15.87 0.25
CA VAL A 125 -2.05 15.97 -1.06
C VAL A 125 -1.25 16.90 -1.97
N GLU A 126 -0.79 18.05 -1.47
CA GLU A 126 0.06 18.96 -2.26
C GLU A 126 1.38 18.30 -2.68
N ARG A 127 2.03 17.59 -1.74
CA ARG A 127 3.25 16.80 -2.03
C ARG A 127 2.98 15.71 -3.06
N LEU A 128 1.84 15.04 -3.00
CA LEU A 128 1.42 14.03 -3.97
C LEU A 128 1.25 14.64 -5.38
N PHE A 129 0.60 15.79 -5.50
CA PHE A 129 0.50 16.49 -6.79
C PHE A 129 1.86 16.96 -7.32
N GLY A 130 2.77 17.34 -6.43
CA GLY A 130 4.18 17.59 -6.77
C GLY A 130 4.86 16.35 -7.35
N LEU A 131 4.72 15.19 -6.69
CA LEU A 131 5.26 13.92 -7.15
C LEU A 131 4.66 13.47 -8.48
N LEU A 132 3.36 13.72 -8.70
CA LEU A 132 2.69 13.43 -9.97
C LEU A 132 3.24 14.28 -11.12
N GLY A 133 3.73 15.50 -10.84
CA GLY A 133 4.21 16.48 -11.82
C GLY A 133 5.73 16.56 -12.02
N ASP A 134 6.53 15.83 -11.25
CA ASP A 134 7.99 15.99 -11.15
C ASP A 134 8.80 15.55 -12.39
N GLY A 135 8.16 14.91 -13.37
CA GLY A 135 8.81 14.40 -14.58
C GLY A 135 9.68 13.16 -14.38
N LYS A 136 9.78 12.64 -13.15
CA LYS A 136 10.54 11.42 -12.84
C LYS A 136 9.64 10.22 -12.98
N ILE A 137 9.93 9.41 -14.01
CA ILE A 137 9.17 8.21 -14.33
C ILE A 137 10.15 7.06 -14.44
N ASP A 138 10.12 6.20 -13.42
CA ASP A 138 10.84 4.94 -13.46
C ASP A 138 10.06 3.94 -14.33
N ASN A 139 10.72 3.42 -15.36
CA ASN A 139 10.11 2.47 -16.28
C ASN A 139 11.12 1.39 -16.66
N HIS A 140 10.85 0.17 -16.20
CA HIS A 140 11.63 -1.00 -16.55
C HIS A 140 11.33 -1.43 -17.99
N GLN A 141 12.38 -1.73 -18.77
CA GLN A 141 12.23 -2.24 -20.14
C GLN A 141 11.59 -3.63 -20.19
N ASN A 142 11.80 -4.46 -19.15
CA ASN A 142 11.22 -5.79 -19.07
C ASN A 142 9.79 -5.74 -18.50
N TRP A 143 8.81 -6.13 -19.32
CA TRP A 143 7.39 -6.10 -18.98
C TRP A 143 7.03 -6.96 -17.75
N LYS A 144 7.69 -8.12 -17.58
CA LYS A 144 7.41 -9.06 -16.48
C LYS A 144 7.91 -8.49 -15.15
N GLY A 145 9.09 -7.88 -15.15
CA GLY A 145 9.64 -7.18 -13.99
C GLY A 145 8.76 -6.00 -13.61
N ARG A 146 8.43 -5.13 -14.57
CA ARG A 146 7.55 -3.97 -14.36
C ARG A 146 6.20 -4.33 -13.77
N PHE A 147 5.54 -5.37 -14.28
CA PHE A 147 4.24 -5.79 -13.74
C PHE A 147 4.36 -6.29 -12.29
N LYS A 148 5.44 -7.02 -11.97
CA LYS A 148 5.72 -7.49 -10.61
C LYS A 148 5.95 -6.31 -9.67
N ASP A 149 6.84 -5.39 -10.04
CA ASP A 149 7.19 -4.23 -9.22
C ASP A 149 5.98 -3.32 -9.01
N ASN A 150 5.19 -3.07 -10.06
CA ASN A 150 3.95 -2.29 -9.93
C ASN A 150 2.90 -3.02 -9.08
N SER A 151 2.81 -4.34 -9.16
CA SER A 151 1.91 -5.12 -8.30
C SER A 151 2.34 -5.06 -6.83
N ASP A 152 3.64 -5.10 -6.56
CA ASP A 152 4.19 -5.01 -5.21
C ASP A 152 3.95 -3.60 -4.63
N LYS A 153 4.14 -2.54 -5.44
CA LYS A 153 3.76 -1.15 -5.10
C LYS A 153 2.27 -0.96 -4.82
N MET A 154 1.40 -1.63 -5.58
CA MET A 154 -0.05 -1.61 -5.30
C MET A 154 -0.40 -2.33 -4.00
N ARG A 155 0.36 -3.38 -3.63
CA ARG A 155 0.13 -4.16 -2.40
C ARG A 155 0.57 -3.42 -1.14
N SER A 156 1.62 -2.60 -1.20
CA SER A 156 2.09 -1.82 -0.05
C SER A 156 1.01 -0.88 0.51
N GLY A 157 0.09 -0.42 -0.34
CA GLY A 157 -1.00 0.48 0.06
C GLY A 157 -0.57 1.93 0.28
N SER A 158 0.70 2.27 0.02
CA SER A 158 1.21 3.64 0.11
C SER A 158 0.76 4.47 -1.09
N ILE A 159 0.16 5.63 -0.83
CA ILE A 159 -0.33 6.52 -1.90
C ILE A 159 0.79 7.00 -2.83
N TYR A 160 2.00 7.20 -2.30
CA TYR A 160 3.16 7.62 -3.09
C TYR A 160 3.61 6.54 -4.08
N GLU A 161 3.57 5.27 -3.66
CA GLU A 161 3.90 4.15 -4.54
C GLU A 161 2.82 3.92 -5.61
N VAL A 162 1.55 4.05 -5.22
CA VAL A 162 0.42 4.01 -6.17
C VAL A 162 0.53 5.15 -7.20
N ALA A 163 0.99 6.33 -6.80
CA ALA A 163 1.23 7.46 -7.70
C ALA A 163 2.35 7.17 -8.72
N ASP A 164 3.41 6.49 -8.31
CA ASP A 164 4.44 6.03 -9.24
C ASP A 164 3.91 5.03 -10.26
N VAL A 165 3.05 4.10 -9.83
CA VAL A 165 2.39 3.14 -10.73
C VAL A 165 1.49 3.88 -11.74
N LEU A 166 0.70 4.83 -11.27
CA LEU A 166 -0.15 5.68 -12.12
C LEU A 166 0.68 6.43 -13.17
N LYS A 167 1.77 7.09 -12.75
CA LYS A 167 2.71 7.78 -13.67
C LYS A 167 3.28 6.84 -14.72
N SER A 168 3.83 5.71 -14.27
CA SER A 168 4.53 4.76 -15.13
C SER A 168 3.60 4.15 -16.18
N LEU A 169 2.41 3.70 -15.78
CA LEU A 169 1.42 3.11 -16.69
C LEU A 169 0.79 4.14 -17.63
N THR A 170 0.53 5.37 -17.17
CA THR A 170 0.02 6.46 -18.03
C THR A 170 1.06 6.90 -19.06
N PHE A 171 2.33 6.94 -18.68
CA PHE A 171 3.40 7.20 -19.66
C PHE A 171 3.50 6.08 -20.69
N LEU A 172 3.42 4.83 -20.23
CA LEU A 172 3.49 3.68 -21.10
C LEU A 172 2.32 3.65 -22.08
N SER A 173 1.09 3.93 -21.65
CA SER A 173 -0.11 3.93 -22.49
C SER A 173 -0.05 4.91 -23.66
N LYS A 174 0.69 6.02 -23.52
CA LYS A 174 0.92 6.98 -24.61
C LYS A 174 1.91 6.47 -25.67
N SER A 175 2.82 5.58 -25.28
CA SER A 175 3.86 5.05 -26.18
C SER A 175 3.53 3.68 -26.76
N LYS A 176 2.81 2.83 -26.01
CA LYS A 176 2.48 1.44 -26.33
C LYS A 176 1.09 1.11 -25.81
N SER A 177 0.42 0.18 -26.46
CA SER A 177 -0.82 -0.38 -25.91
C SER A 177 -0.54 -1.17 -24.63
N LEU A 178 -1.34 -0.93 -23.59
CA LEU A 178 -1.29 -1.69 -22.34
C LEU A 178 -2.00 -3.04 -22.50
N SER A 179 -1.50 -4.06 -21.81
CA SER A 179 -2.26 -5.31 -21.65
C SER A 179 -3.50 -5.10 -20.79
N PHE A 180 -4.47 -6.00 -20.88
CA PHE A 180 -5.71 -5.94 -20.08
C PHE A 180 -5.44 -5.81 -18.56
N ARG A 181 -4.45 -6.57 -18.05
CA ARG A 181 -4.08 -6.54 -16.62
C ARG A 181 -3.49 -5.20 -16.20
N GLU A 182 -2.67 -4.60 -17.05
CA GLU A 182 -2.06 -3.30 -16.79
C GLU A 182 -3.07 -2.16 -16.90
N LYS A 183 -3.98 -2.24 -17.87
CA LYS A 183 -5.10 -1.30 -17.97
C LYS A 183 -5.95 -1.34 -16.70
N ARG A 184 -6.32 -2.53 -16.23
CA ARG A 184 -7.07 -2.69 -14.98
C ARG A 184 -6.31 -2.17 -13.76
N MET A 185 -4.98 -2.35 -13.74
CA MET A 185 -4.12 -1.80 -12.68
C MET A 185 -4.06 -0.26 -12.73
N LEU A 186 -3.95 0.32 -13.93
CA LEU A 186 -3.99 1.76 -14.14
C LEU A 186 -5.31 2.36 -13.64
N ASP A 187 -6.44 1.77 -14.05
CA ASP A 187 -7.77 2.20 -13.63
C ASP A 187 -7.93 2.11 -12.11
N ARG A 188 -7.40 1.03 -11.50
CA ARG A 188 -7.42 0.86 -10.04
C ARG A 188 -6.58 1.91 -9.33
N ALA A 189 -5.36 2.18 -9.80
CA ALA A 189 -4.47 3.18 -9.23
C ALA A 189 -5.09 4.59 -9.31
N LYS A 190 -5.67 4.93 -10.47
CA LYS A 190 -6.39 6.19 -10.69
C LYS A 190 -7.56 6.32 -9.72
N PHE A 191 -8.37 5.28 -9.57
CA PHE A 191 -9.47 5.27 -8.60
C PHE A 191 -8.99 5.50 -7.16
N LEU A 192 -7.93 4.80 -6.71
CA LEU A 192 -7.44 4.89 -5.33
C LEU A 192 -6.99 6.32 -5.00
N ILE A 193 -6.25 6.96 -5.92
CA ILE A 193 -5.77 8.33 -5.73
C ILE A 193 -6.94 9.32 -5.75
N ILE A 194 -7.86 9.21 -6.72
CA ILE A 194 -9.00 10.13 -6.82
C ILE A 194 -9.90 10.02 -5.60
N SER A 195 -10.23 8.80 -5.16
CA SER A 195 -11.10 8.59 -4.00
C SER A 195 -10.50 9.14 -2.70
N GLU A 196 -9.21 8.96 -2.48
CA GLU A 196 -8.54 9.49 -1.29
C GLU A 196 -8.42 11.03 -1.33
N VAL A 197 -7.99 11.60 -2.46
CA VAL A 197 -7.82 13.06 -2.60
C VAL A 197 -9.16 13.78 -2.59
N SER A 198 -10.19 13.24 -3.24
CA SER A 198 -11.56 13.81 -3.24
C SER A 198 -12.11 13.96 -1.84
N GLU A 199 -11.85 12.98 -0.98
CA GLU A 199 -12.34 12.98 0.41
C GLU A 199 -11.59 13.98 1.30
N VAL A 200 -10.27 14.11 1.12
CA VAL A 200 -9.44 15.02 1.91
C VAL A 200 -9.73 16.46 1.53
N VAL A 201 -9.71 16.77 0.23
CA VAL A 201 -9.94 18.12 -0.30
C VAL A 201 -11.42 18.51 -0.26
N ARG A 202 -12.33 17.55 -0.10
CA ARG A 202 -13.80 17.72 -0.15
C ARG A 202 -14.29 18.31 -1.47
N GLU A 203 -13.63 17.91 -2.56
CA GLU A 203 -13.99 18.25 -3.93
C GLU A 203 -14.60 17.04 -4.65
N THR A 204 -15.37 17.28 -5.71
CA THR A 204 -15.96 16.20 -6.51
C THR A 204 -14.89 15.38 -7.24
N ALA A 205 -15.09 14.06 -7.34
CA ALA A 205 -14.16 13.15 -8.01
C ALA A 205 -13.79 13.59 -9.44
N VAL A 206 -14.74 14.18 -10.17
CA VAL A 206 -14.54 14.71 -11.54
C VAL A 206 -13.55 15.87 -11.56
N THR A 207 -13.62 16.77 -10.58
CA THR A 207 -12.71 17.93 -10.48
C THR A 207 -11.29 17.45 -10.16
N ILE A 208 -11.18 16.50 -9.23
CA ILE A 208 -9.90 15.88 -8.85
C ILE A 208 -9.31 15.09 -10.03
N GLU A 209 -10.12 14.35 -10.77
CA GLU A 209 -9.70 13.64 -11.96
C GLU A 209 -9.04 14.59 -12.97
N GLY A 210 -9.70 15.72 -13.27
CA GLY A 210 -9.12 16.75 -14.13
C GLY A 210 -7.82 17.36 -13.59
N ARG A 211 -7.69 17.51 -12.26
CA ARG A 211 -6.44 17.98 -11.63
C ARG A 211 -5.32 16.95 -11.76
N VAL A 212 -5.62 15.67 -11.57
CA VAL A 212 -4.67 14.55 -11.71
C VAL A 212 -4.20 14.45 -13.16
N ASP A 213 -5.12 14.49 -14.12
CA ASP A 213 -4.77 14.40 -15.54
C ASP A 213 -3.88 15.58 -15.97
N ARG A 214 -4.20 16.82 -15.53
CA ARG A 214 -3.33 17.99 -15.73
C ARG A 214 -1.95 17.85 -15.08
N ALA A 215 -1.86 17.21 -13.91
CA ALA A 215 -0.57 16.96 -13.26
C ALA A 215 0.28 15.96 -14.06
N LEU A 216 -0.33 14.89 -14.56
CA LEU A 216 0.32 13.89 -15.40
C LEU A 216 0.79 14.49 -16.74
N GLU A 217 0.00 15.36 -17.37
CA GLU A 217 0.42 16.06 -18.57
C GLU A 217 1.65 16.93 -18.34
N ARG A 218 1.65 17.71 -17.25
CA ARG A 218 2.83 18.52 -16.85
C ARG A 218 4.07 17.63 -16.66
N CYS A 219 3.91 16.49 -16.00
CA CYS A 219 4.98 15.51 -15.80
C CYS A 219 5.61 15.07 -17.14
N PHE A 220 4.79 14.77 -18.15
CA PHE A 220 5.28 14.36 -19.45
C PHE A 220 6.00 15.49 -20.19
N THR A 221 5.49 16.73 -20.11
CA THR A 221 6.18 17.90 -20.68
C THR A 221 7.53 18.14 -20.01
N VAL A 222 7.61 18.05 -18.68
CA VAL A 222 8.86 18.19 -17.92
C VAL A 222 9.85 17.09 -18.31
N LYS A 223 9.39 15.83 -18.39
CA LYS A 223 10.23 14.70 -18.82
C LYS A 223 10.76 14.90 -20.25
N ALA A 224 9.92 15.34 -21.19
CA ALA A 224 10.34 15.61 -22.56
C ALA A 224 11.40 16.71 -22.64
N ARG A 225 11.24 17.80 -21.87
CA ARG A 225 12.23 18.88 -21.76
C ARG A 225 13.54 18.40 -21.17
N THR A 226 13.50 17.61 -20.09
CA THR A 226 14.70 17.05 -19.44
C THR A 226 15.42 16.05 -20.34
N ALA A 227 14.69 15.29 -21.16
CA ALA A 227 15.29 14.38 -22.15
C ALA A 227 15.94 15.12 -23.33
N ALA A 228 15.42 16.30 -23.70
CA ALA A 228 15.97 17.13 -24.78
C ALA A 228 17.10 18.07 -24.34
N ALA A 229 17.31 18.27 -23.02
CA ALA A 229 18.38 19.10 -22.51
C ALA A 229 19.76 18.47 -22.83
N PRO A 230 20.74 19.23 -23.34
CA PRO A 230 22.06 18.69 -23.63
C PRO A 230 22.68 18.17 -22.34
N ARG A 231 23.06 16.89 -22.32
CA ARG A 231 23.88 16.31 -21.26
C ARG A 231 25.12 17.18 -21.13
N LYS A 232 25.23 17.97 -20.05
CA LYS A 232 26.52 18.54 -19.64
C LYS A 232 27.44 17.35 -19.42
N THR A 233 28.36 17.14 -20.34
CA THR A 233 29.45 16.18 -20.22
C THR A 233 30.27 16.62 -19.02
N THR A 234 30.08 15.96 -17.88
CA THR A 234 31.11 15.92 -16.85
C THR A 234 32.32 15.27 -17.51
N LYS A 235 33.29 16.09 -17.95
CA LYS A 235 34.64 15.64 -18.27
C LYS A 235 35.14 14.89 -17.04
N GLN A 236 35.10 13.56 -17.07
CA GLN A 236 35.92 12.74 -16.20
C GLN A 236 37.37 13.11 -16.53
N ALA A 237 38.05 13.74 -15.56
CA ALA A 237 39.48 13.91 -15.61
C ALA A 237 40.10 12.51 -15.72
N ALA A 238 40.86 12.28 -16.79
CA ALA A 238 41.59 11.05 -17.01
C ALA A 238 42.49 10.75 -15.79
N PRO A 239 42.58 9.49 -15.32
CA PRO A 239 43.56 9.14 -14.31
C PRO A 239 44.96 9.36 -14.89
N ARG A 240 45.73 10.21 -14.21
CA ARG A 240 47.11 10.55 -14.52
C ARG A 240 47.95 9.26 -14.55
N ALA A 241 48.57 8.97 -15.69
CA ALA A 241 49.46 7.82 -15.86
C ALA A 241 50.60 7.86 -14.83
N VAL A 242 50.71 6.80 -14.03
CA VAL A 242 51.87 6.58 -13.15
C VAL A 242 52.97 5.99 -14.03
N ALA A 243 53.98 6.79 -14.31
CA ALA A 243 55.17 6.36 -15.03
C ALA A 243 55.96 5.35 -14.19
N SER A 244 56.15 4.14 -14.71
CA SER A 244 57.10 3.16 -14.19
C SER A 244 58.52 3.55 -14.62
N ALA A 245 59.32 4.07 -13.69
CA ALA A 245 60.73 4.33 -13.89
C ALA A 245 61.54 3.03 -13.66
N THR A 246 62.06 2.45 -14.73
CA THR A 246 63.08 1.38 -14.68
C THR A 246 64.47 2.02 -14.55
N PRO A 247 65.30 1.66 -13.56
CA PRO A 247 66.65 2.22 -13.44
C PRO A 247 67.64 1.54 -14.42
N PRO A 248 68.68 2.25 -14.90
CA PRO A 248 69.65 1.71 -15.84
C PRO A 248 70.64 0.78 -15.15
N ARG A 249 70.84 -0.42 -15.73
CA ARG A 249 71.82 -1.40 -15.28
C ARG A 249 73.21 -0.95 -15.73
N ARG A 250 73.99 -0.39 -14.79
CA ARG A 250 75.39 0.01 -15.03
C ARG A 250 76.29 -1.20 -14.81
N ALA A 251 76.99 -1.61 -15.86
CA ALA A 251 78.06 -2.60 -15.79
C ALA A 251 79.24 -2.05 -14.99
N ALA A 252 79.80 -2.87 -14.10
CA ALA A 252 81.11 -2.67 -13.50
C ALA A 252 81.87 -4.01 -13.53
N ARG A 253 83.11 -3.93 -14.00
CA ARG A 253 84.11 -4.98 -14.18
C ARG A 253 85.15 -4.92 -13.04
N ALA A 254 85.85 -6.04 -12.84
CA ALA A 254 87.01 -6.32 -11.96
C ALA A 254 86.64 -6.88 -10.57
N SER A 255 87.29 -7.92 -10.05
CA SER A 255 88.64 -8.46 -10.32
C SER A 255 88.66 -9.95 -10.67
#